data_AF-A0A821Q3G7-F1
#
_entry.id   AF-A0A821Q3G7-F1
#
_cell.length_a   1.000
_cell.length_b   1.000
_cell.length_c   1.000
_cell.angle_alpha   90.00
_cell.angle_beta   90.00
_cell.angle_gamma   90.00
#
_symmetry.space_group_name_H-M   'P 1'
#
loop_
_entity.id
_entity.type
_entity.pdbx_description
1 polymer ?
#
loop_
_entity_poly.entity_id
_entity_poly.type
_entity_poly.pdbx_seq_one_letter_code
_entity_poly.pdbx_strand_id
1 'polypeptide(L)'
;MGGKSKQSQRTKNNARPSSSGRSAELLNNVINTDSTFGALSTGKMVPALFPTMTPITDNILSNEFILAFKKLNKKDPITRIKALQELLELINKSDIEEVVAALPNWTVFYLMLTVDNDRKVRELTQACNGAIFSRSGRRAAPHLRRLLPVWLLAVHDDYGPSRHTASTHLNSTFPGAKLSEAIAFCKTEIVALVLDNLIGNPEAILNKKIEAPEERQAAAARVRAGSLGALGLLLRSLPPHLPLDAALQPLLSAAPFWKLHAHEDHHVRAAWFEAAGRLIEREGGRLGEAIGGRLSAAILAQPERRPDVAAVRWAALLLMLRVEEWQKWVQKKDLLVKRLLDTIENGAWGDASLAGDILPPLLARLPEDMRSKELYRDLTRALFTG
;
A
#
# COMPACT_ATOMS: atom_id res chain seq x y z
N MET A 1 45.46 64.89 -22.16
CA MET A 1 44.47 65.97 -22.08
C MET A 1 43.18 65.53 -22.75
N GLY A 2 42.12 65.39 -21.93
CA GLY A 2 40.68 65.28 -22.22
C GLY A 2 40.18 64.72 -23.56
N GLY A 3 39.88 63.42 -23.62
CA GLY A 3 39.01 62.82 -24.64
C GLY A 3 37.59 62.62 -24.11
N LYS A 4 36.62 63.38 -24.66
CA LYS A 4 35.19 63.33 -24.30
C LYS A 4 34.54 62.01 -24.74
N SER A 5 33.76 61.42 -23.84
CA SER A 5 32.98 60.19 -24.05
C SER A 5 31.77 60.41 -24.97
N LYS A 6 31.57 59.48 -25.93
CA LYS A 6 30.35 59.38 -26.73
C LYS A 6 29.23 58.76 -25.90
N GLN A 7 28.13 59.48 -25.84
CA GLN A 7 26.87 59.13 -25.20
C GLN A 7 26.19 58.00 -26.00
N SER A 8 25.97 56.83 -25.38
CA SER A 8 25.10 55.78 -25.94
C SER A 8 23.75 55.81 -25.23
N GLN A 9 22.70 56.12 -25.99
CA GLN A 9 21.31 56.04 -25.57
C GLN A 9 20.90 54.56 -25.49
N ARG A 10 20.75 54.04 -24.27
CA ARG A 10 20.26 52.68 -24.02
C ARG A 10 18.75 52.74 -23.82
N THR A 11 17.99 52.26 -24.79
CA THR A 11 16.53 52.20 -24.78
C THR A 11 16.04 51.29 -23.64
N LYS A 12 15.63 51.88 -22.52
CA LYS A 12 14.81 51.22 -21.50
C LYS A 12 13.36 51.30 -21.98
N ASN A 13 12.80 50.19 -22.47
CA ASN A 13 11.37 49.85 -22.36
C ASN A 13 11.08 48.56 -23.14
N ASN A 14 11.08 47.42 -22.44
CA ASN A 14 10.24 46.28 -22.82
C ASN A 14 9.96 45.34 -21.63
N ALA A 15 9.70 45.92 -20.45
CA ALA A 15 9.16 45.15 -19.33
C ALA A 15 7.64 45.11 -19.50
N ARG A 16 7.12 44.01 -20.07
CA ARG A 16 5.70 43.66 -19.90
C ARG A 16 5.46 43.37 -18.42
N PRO A 17 4.50 44.01 -17.74
CA PRO A 17 4.16 43.64 -16.38
C PRO A 17 3.57 42.22 -16.40
N SER A 18 4.15 41.32 -15.60
CA SER A 18 3.61 39.98 -15.37
C SER A 18 2.20 40.12 -14.80
N SER A 19 1.18 39.74 -15.59
CA SER A 19 -0.22 39.79 -15.17
C SER A 19 -0.46 38.72 -14.09
N SER A 20 -0.47 39.12 -12.83
CA SER A 20 -0.81 38.27 -11.67
C SER A 20 -2.19 37.61 -11.80
N GLY A 21 -3.11 38.20 -12.59
CA GLY A 21 -4.43 37.63 -12.88
C GLY A 21 -4.37 36.30 -13.63
N ARG A 22 -3.50 36.16 -14.64
CA ARG A 22 -3.39 34.92 -15.42
C ARG A 22 -2.70 33.79 -14.65
N SER A 23 -1.82 34.13 -13.72
CA SER A 23 -1.23 33.19 -12.76
C SER A 23 -2.24 32.73 -11.71
N ALA A 24 -3.12 33.62 -11.24
CA ALA A 24 -4.21 33.28 -10.33
C ALA A 24 -5.28 32.39 -11.00
N GLU A 25 -5.60 32.64 -12.28
CA GLU A 25 -6.50 31.77 -13.06
C GLU A 25 -5.90 30.39 -13.33
N LEU A 26 -4.59 30.31 -13.63
CA LEU A 26 -3.88 29.03 -13.76
C LEU A 26 -3.84 28.26 -12.43
N LEU A 27 -3.67 28.94 -11.29
CA LEU A 27 -3.76 28.33 -9.96
C LEU A 27 -5.17 27.84 -9.64
N ASN A 28 -6.21 28.61 -9.96
CA ASN A 28 -7.61 28.19 -9.76
C ASN A 28 -8.00 27.02 -10.66
N ASN A 29 -7.49 26.95 -11.89
CA ASN A 29 -7.72 25.80 -12.76
C ASN A 29 -6.93 24.54 -12.33
N VAL A 30 -5.80 24.72 -11.65
CA VAL A 30 -5.05 23.63 -10.98
C VAL A 30 -5.77 23.11 -9.74
N ILE A 31 -6.57 23.94 -9.05
CA ILE A 31 -7.39 23.51 -7.90
C ILE A 31 -8.63 22.70 -8.35
N ASN A 32 -9.18 22.99 -9.53
CA ASN A 32 -10.38 22.31 -10.06
C ASN A 32 -10.09 21.07 -10.91
N THR A 33 -8.81 20.74 -11.16
CA THR A 33 -8.41 19.51 -11.83
C THR A 33 -7.59 18.68 -10.86
N ASP A 34 -7.95 17.39 -10.71
CA ASP A 34 -7.26 16.35 -9.93
C ASP A 34 -5.80 16.09 -10.44
N SER A 35 -5.00 17.14 -10.52
CA SER A 35 -3.62 17.16 -11.02
C SER A 35 -2.59 16.86 -9.94
N THR A 36 -3.04 16.61 -8.69
CA THR A 36 -2.15 16.18 -7.60
C THR A 36 -1.80 14.69 -7.67
N PHE A 37 -2.56 13.91 -8.45
CA PHE A 37 -2.27 12.50 -8.70
C PHE A 37 -1.82 12.32 -10.15
N GLY A 38 -0.57 12.72 -10.41
CA GLY A 38 0.13 12.36 -11.65
C GLY A 38 -0.12 13.24 -12.87
N ALA A 39 0.17 14.54 -12.82
CA ALA A 39 0.75 15.28 -13.95
C ALA A 39 1.12 16.71 -13.53
N LEU A 40 2.40 16.95 -13.24
CA LEU A 40 3.01 18.25 -13.44
C LEU A 40 4.05 18.12 -14.55
N SER A 41 4.07 19.13 -15.41
CA SER A 41 4.67 19.27 -16.74
C SER A 41 6.19 19.08 -16.87
N THR A 42 6.83 18.28 -16.01
CA THR A 42 8.29 18.08 -15.95
C THR A 42 8.73 16.62 -15.77
N GLY A 43 7.84 15.64 -15.94
CA GLY A 43 8.21 14.22 -16.00
C GLY A 43 8.71 13.60 -14.68
N LYS A 44 8.55 14.29 -13.55
CA LYS A 44 8.80 13.73 -12.21
C LYS A 44 7.48 13.51 -11.49
N MET A 45 7.11 12.25 -11.27
CA MET A 45 5.94 11.89 -10.46
C MET A 45 6.17 12.32 -9.01
N VAL A 46 5.22 13.06 -8.43
CA VAL A 46 5.22 13.35 -6.99
C VAL A 46 4.79 12.06 -6.27
N PRO A 47 5.50 11.63 -5.21
CA PRO A 47 5.14 10.40 -4.52
C PRO A 47 3.74 10.49 -3.90
N ALA A 48 2.94 9.45 -4.09
CA ALA A 48 1.51 9.47 -3.72
C ALA A 48 1.26 9.62 -2.21
N LEU A 49 2.18 9.14 -1.36
CA LEU A 49 2.12 9.27 0.11
C LEU A 49 2.62 10.61 0.65
N PHE A 50 3.37 11.35 -0.17
CA PHE A 50 4.09 12.55 0.28
C PHE A 50 3.86 13.72 -0.68
N PRO A 51 2.61 14.20 -0.80
CA PRO A 51 2.32 15.34 -1.65
C PRO A 51 3.02 16.60 -1.13
N THR A 52 3.29 17.55 -2.04
CA THR A 52 3.68 18.90 -1.64
C THR A 52 2.56 19.52 -0.82
N MET A 53 2.88 20.02 0.37
CA MET A 53 1.90 20.71 1.21
C MET A 53 1.45 22.00 0.51
N THR A 54 0.15 22.11 0.23
CA THR A 54 -0.46 23.39 -0.13
C THR A 54 -0.70 24.21 1.14
N PRO A 55 -0.66 25.56 1.06
CA PRO A 55 -1.06 26.40 2.19
C PRO A 55 -2.48 26.03 2.63
N ILE A 56 -2.71 26.05 3.95
CA ILE A 56 -4.06 25.86 4.49
C ILE A 56 -4.94 26.98 3.91
N THR A 57 -6.02 26.61 3.23
CA THR A 57 -6.97 27.57 2.68
C THR A 57 -7.81 28.15 3.81
N ASP A 58 -7.33 29.26 4.38
CA ASP A 58 -7.86 29.86 5.61
C ASP A 58 -9.30 30.41 5.46
N ASN A 59 -9.78 30.70 4.24
CA ASN A 59 -11.02 31.48 4.05
C ASN A 59 -12.34 30.75 4.37
N ILE A 60 -12.34 29.43 4.57
CA ILE A 60 -13.57 28.63 4.80
C ILE A 60 -13.49 27.85 6.14
N LEU A 61 -12.30 27.73 6.75
CA LEU A 61 -12.10 26.95 7.96
C LEU A 61 -12.28 27.79 9.22
N SER A 62 -12.85 27.18 10.26
CA SER A 62 -12.83 27.78 11.59
C SER A 62 -11.39 27.88 12.11
N ASN A 63 -11.13 28.85 12.99
CA ASN A 63 -9.81 29.04 13.61
C ASN A 63 -9.34 27.79 14.35
N GLU A 64 -10.26 27.01 14.91
CA GLU A 64 -9.98 25.79 15.66
C GLU A 64 -9.42 24.69 14.74
N PHE A 65 -10.04 24.47 13.56
CA PHE A 65 -9.52 23.54 12.56
C PHE A 65 -8.16 23.99 12.02
N ILE A 66 -8.00 25.29 11.74
CA ILE A 66 -6.71 25.84 11.26
C ILE A 66 -5.61 25.58 12.30
N LEU A 67 -5.88 25.83 13.58
CA LEU A 67 -4.91 25.60 14.66
C LEU A 67 -4.58 24.12 14.82
N ALA A 68 -5.59 23.23 14.78
CA ALA A 68 -5.39 21.78 14.84
C ALA A 68 -4.49 21.30 13.68
N PHE A 69 -4.79 21.69 12.44
CA PHE A 69 -3.97 21.34 11.27
C PHE A 69 -2.53 21.89 11.36
N LYS A 70 -2.34 23.13 11.85
CA LYS A 70 -1.00 23.69 12.06
C LYS A 70 -0.17 22.88 13.06
N LYS A 71 -0.80 22.33 14.12
CA LYS A 71 -0.13 21.46 15.11
C LYS A 71 0.27 20.10 14.51
N LEU A 72 -0.48 19.55 13.54
CA LEU A 72 -0.15 18.28 12.88
C LEU A 72 1.16 18.33 12.07
N ASN A 73 1.59 19.51 11.63
CA ASN A 73 2.85 19.67 10.88
C ASN A 73 4.11 19.70 11.78
N LYS A 74 3.95 19.59 13.10
CA LYS A 74 5.09 19.60 14.04
C LYS A 74 5.84 18.27 13.98
N LYS A 75 7.16 18.32 14.19
CA LYS A 75 8.05 17.14 14.19
C LYS A 75 7.88 16.23 15.40
N ASP A 76 7.49 16.79 16.54
CA ASP A 76 7.30 16.03 17.78
C ASP A 76 6.01 15.17 17.73
N PRO A 77 6.10 13.83 17.88
CA PRO A 77 4.94 12.95 17.85
C PRO A 77 3.95 13.22 18.99
N ILE A 78 4.39 13.64 20.18
CA ILE A 78 3.48 13.94 21.30
C ILE A 78 2.56 15.13 20.95
N THR A 79 3.13 16.15 20.31
CA THR A 79 2.36 17.29 19.80
C THR A 79 1.34 16.86 18.73
N ARG A 80 1.72 15.95 17.82
CA ARG A 80 0.79 15.40 16.81
C ARG A 80 -0.32 14.55 17.45
N ILE A 81 0.00 13.75 18.46
CA ILE A 81 -0.98 12.94 19.21
C ILE A 81 -2.03 13.85 19.86
N LYS A 82 -1.61 14.88 20.60
CA LYS A 82 -2.55 15.83 21.22
C LYS A 82 -3.39 16.55 20.18
N ALA A 83 -2.78 16.97 19.06
CA ALA A 83 -3.49 17.63 17.98
C ALA A 83 -4.54 16.70 17.31
N LEU A 84 -4.26 15.41 17.15
CA LEU A 84 -5.23 14.45 16.63
C LEU A 84 -6.37 14.18 17.63
N GLN A 85 -6.10 14.15 18.93
CA GLN A 85 -7.13 14.04 19.96
C GLN A 85 -8.06 15.26 19.95
N GLU A 86 -7.48 16.48 19.95
CA GLU A 86 -8.22 17.74 19.83
C GLU A 86 -9.04 17.77 18.54
N LEU A 87 -8.45 17.37 17.41
CA LEU A 87 -9.13 17.31 16.12
C LEU A 87 -10.30 16.33 16.12
N LEU A 88 -10.12 15.14 16.72
CA LEU A 88 -11.19 14.15 16.84
C LEU A 88 -12.38 14.69 17.66
N GLU A 89 -12.11 15.36 18.78
CA GLU A 89 -13.15 16.03 19.55
C GLU A 89 -13.84 17.13 18.75
N LEU A 90 -13.07 17.95 18.03
CA LEU A 90 -13.58 19.04 17.19
C LEU A 90 -14.50 18.50 16.10
N ILE A 91 -14.09 17.47 15.35
CA ILE A 91 -14.91 16.81 14.30
C ILE A 91 -16.27 16.35 14.85
N ASN A 92 -16.28 15.82 16.08
CA ASN A 92 -17.50 15.29 16.70
C ASN A 92 -18.45 16.39 17.19
N LYS A 93 -17.92 17.56 17.56
CA LYS A 93 -18.69 18.70 18.10
C LYS A 93 -19.09 19.72 17.03
N SER A 94 -18.30 19.86 15.96
CA SER A 94 -18.50 20.85 14.89
C SER A 94 -19.67 20.54 13.98
N ASP A 95 -20.23 21.59 13.37
CA ASP A 95 -21.27 21.43 12.36
C ASP A 95 -20.78 20.67 11.14
N ILE A 96 -21.72 20.03 10.47
CA ILE A 96 -21.43 19.14 9.36
C ILE A 96 -20.73 19.86 8.19
N GLU A 97 -21.03 21.14 7.99
CA GLU A 97 -20.41 21.98 6.95
C GLU A 97 -18.96 22.34 7.29
N GLU A 98 -18.63 22.53 8.57
CA GLU A 98 -17.24 22.77 8.99
C GLU A 98 -16.37 21.52 8.77
N VAL A 99 -16.90 20.34 9.08
CA VAL A 99 -16.19 19.07 8.85
C VAL A 99 -15.97 18.84 7.35
N VAL A 100 -16.96 19.16 6.51
CA VAL A 100 -16.81 19.07 5.06
C VAL A 100 -15.80 20.09 4.54
N ALA A 101 -15.79 21.32 5.06
CA ALA A 101 -14.78 22.32 4.73
C ALA A 101 -13.35 21.88 5.11
N ALA A 102 -13.20 21.02 6.12
CA ALA A 102 -11.92 20.46 6.56
C ALA A 102 -11.37 19.35 5.64
N LEU A 103 -12.20 18.70 4.81
CA LEU A 103 -11.81 17.57 3.97
C LEU A 103 -10.59 17.82 3.05
N PRO A 104 -10.48 18.96 2.32
CA PRO A 104 -9.33 19.22 1.47
C PRO A 104 -8.01 19.21 2.24
N ASN A 105 -7.98 19.82 3.42
CA ASN A 105 -6.80 19.88 4.29
C ASN A 105 -6.54 18.52 4.95
N TRP A 106 -7.58 17.85 5.45
CA TRP A 106 -7.47 16.51 6.00
C TRP A 106 -6.86 15.54 5.00
N THR A 107 -7.26 15.62 3.74
CA THR A 107 -6.76 14.76 2.67
C THR A 107 -5.25 14.88 2.48
N VAL A 108 -4.65 16.01 2.79
CA VAL A 108 -3.19 16.18 2.73
C VAL A 108 -2.53 15.51 3.94
N PHE A 109 -3.03 15.79 5.15
CA PHE A 109 -2.46 15.25 6.39
C PHE A 109 -2.65 13.73 6.49
N TYR A 110 -3.80 13.20 6.08
CA TYR A 110 -4.11 11.79 6.16
C TYR A 110 -3.07 10.91 5.44
N LEU A 111 -2.63 11.33 4.24
CA LEU A 111 -1.65 10.58 3.46
C LEU A 111 -0.32 10.46 4.18
N MET A 112 0.11 11.55 4.84
CA MET A 112 1.37 11.59 5.57
C MET A 112 1.29 10.88 6.93
N LEU A 113 0.22 11.12 7.69
CA LEU A 113 0.10 10.63 9.06
C LEU A 113 -0.28 9.14 9.12
N THR A 114 -0.91 8.60 8.07
CA THR A 114 -1.19 7.15 7.99
C THR A 114 0.09 6.32 8.00
N VAL A 115 1.21 6.86 7.52
CA VAL A 115 2.51 6.18 7.50
C VAL A 115 3.50 6.77 8.50
N ASP A 116 3.02 7.49 9.52
CA ASP A 116 3.86 8.07 10.57
C ASP A 116 4.65 6.97 11.32
N ASN A 117 5.85 7.30 11.78
CA ASN A 117 6.67 6.38 12.57
C ASN A 117 6.00 6.05 13.90
N ASP A 118 5.33 7.01 14.50
CA ASP A 118 4.67 6.82 15.79
C ASP A 118 3.35 6.06 15.61
N ARG A 119 3.26 4.90 16.25
CA ARG A 119 2.10 4.00 16.19
C ARG A 119 0.81 4.64 16.71
N LYS A 120 0.89 5.55 17.69
CA LYS A 120 -0.28 6.22 18.27
C LYS A 120 -0.77 7.33 17.36
N VAL A 121 0.14 8.03 16.67
CA VAL A 121 -0.22 8.96 15.58
C VAL A 121 -0.98 8.22 14.49
N ARG A 122 -0.51 7.05 14.06
CA ARG A 122 -1.23 6.23 13.05
C ARG A 122 -2.63 5.83 13.52
N GLU A 123 -2.76 5.31 14.74
CA GLU A 123 -4.06 4.91 15.32
C GLU A 123 -5.06 6.07 15.36
N LEU A 124 -4.65 7.21 15.92
CA LEU A 124 -5.53 8.40 16.03
C LEU A 124 -5.85 9.01 14.67
N THR A 125 -4.96 8.88 13.69
CA THR A 125 -5.22 9.28 12.30
C THR A 125 -6.38 8.47 11.71
N GLN A 126 -6.43 7.16 11.98
CA GLN A 126 -7.54 6.33 11.51
C GLN A 126 -8.85 6.66 12.23
N ALA A 127 -8.81 6.99 13.53
CA ALA A 127 -9.97 7.45 14.28
C ALA A 127 -10.53 8.78 13.71
N CYS A 128 -9.67 9.76 13.44
CA CYS A 128 -10.05 11.02 12.81
C CYS A 128 -10.64 10.79 11.40
N ASN A 129 -10.02 9.92 10.59
CA ASN A 129 -10.52 9.59 9.27
C ASN A 129 -11.93 8.99 9.33
N GLY A 130 -12.13 8.01 10.23
CA GLY A 130 -13.43 7.40 10.47
C GLY A 130 -14.49 8.41 10.88
N ALA A 131 -14.17 9.30 11.82
CA ALA A 131 -15.07 10.36 12.26
C ALA A 131 -15.44 11.32 11.12
N ILE A 132 -14.45 11.77 10.32
CA ILE A 132 -14.67 12.65 9.17
C ILE A 132 -15.62 12.01 8.15
N PHE A 133 -15.38 10.75 7.76
CA PHE A 133 -16.25 10.04 6.82
C PHE A 133 -17.65 9.80 7.39
N SER A 134 -17.74 9.45 8.68
CA SER A 134 -19.02 9.26 9.36
C SER A 134 -19.85 10.55 9.41
N ARG A 135 -19.21 11.70 9.66
CA ARG A 135 -19.88 13.01 9.69
C ARG A 135 -20.21 13.54 8.29
N SER A 136 -19.29 13.37 7.34
CA SER A 136 -19.43 13.96 5.99
C SER A 136 -20.36 13.16 5.07
N GLY A 137 -20.43 11.83 5.28
CA GLY A 137 -21.21 10.92 4.43
C GLY A 137 -20.80 11.03 2.96
N ARG A 138 -21.79 11.10 2.06
CA ARG A 138 -21.54 11.18 0.61
C ARG A 138 -20.75 12.42 0.17
N ARG A 139 -20.71 13.50 0.97
CA ARG A 139 -19.92 14.71 0.66
C ARG A 139 -18.41 14.46 0.72
N ALA A 140 -17.94 13.34 1.29
CA ALA A 140 -16.54 12.93 1.22
C ALA A 140 -16.16 12.25 -0.12
N ALA A 141 -17.14 11.89 -0.97
CA ALA A 141 -16.89 11.18 -2.22
C ALA A 141 -15.87 11.87 -3.17
N PRO A 142 -15.85 13.21 -3.32
CA PRO A 142 -14.84 13.87 -4.15
C PRO A 142 -13.39 13.61 -3.72
N HIS A 143 -13.16 13.30 -2.44
CA HIS A 143 -11.83 13.03 -1.89
C HIS A 143 -11.45 11.55 -1.91
N LEU A 144 -12.38 10.67 -2.30
CA LEU A 144 -12.22 9.22 -2.14
C LEU A 144 -11.05 8.65 -2.93
N ARG A 145 -10.85 9.11 -4.18
CA ARG A 145 -9.71 8.69 -5.03
C ARG A 145 -8.37 8.96 -4.40
N ARG A 146 -8.28 9.96 -3.53
CA ARG A 146 -7.06 10.32 -2.83
C ARG A 146 -6.93 9.59 -1.48
N LEU A 147 -8.03 9.44 -0.75
CA LEU A 147 -8.02 8.87 0.60
C LEU A 147 -8.02 7.33 0.60
N LEU A 148 -8.84 6.71 -0.25
CA LEU A 148 -9.05 5.26 -0.23
C LEU A 148 -7.75 4.46 -0.46
N PRO A 149 -6.88 4.78 -1.43
CA PRO A 149 -5.64 4.05 -1.63
C PRO A 149 -4.81 3.93 -0.34
N VAL A 150 -4.65 5.03 0.39
CA VAL A 150 -3.87 5.05 1.64
C VAL A 150 -4.61 4.42 2.81
N TRP A 151 -5.94 4.50 2.83
CA TRP A 151 -6.75 3.77 3.79
C TRP A 151 -6.59 2.25 3.65
N LEU A 152 -6.48 1.74 2.41
CA LEU A 152 -6.20 0.34 2.16
C LEU A 152 -4.82 -0.11 2.66
N LEU A 153 -3.84 0.80 2.80
CA LEU A 153 -2.58 0.48 3.50
C LEU A 153 -2.82 0.36 5.01
N ALA A 154 -3.60 1.26 5.59
CA ALA A 154 -3.84 1.33 7.03
C ALA A 154 -4.55 0.09 7.59
N VAL A 155 -5.42 -0.56 6.81
CA VAL A 155 -6.05 -1.83 7.22
C VAL A 155 -5.08 -3.02 7.27
N HIS A 156 -3.81 -2.80 6.90
CA HIS A 156 -2.71 -3.76 7.01
C HIS A 156 -1.55 -3.24 7.87
N ASP A 157 -1.79 -2.23 8.72
CA ASP A 157 -0.78 -1.69 9.65
C ASP A 157 -0.20 -2.78 10.56
N ASP A 158 1.10 -2.74 10.87
CA ASP A 158 1.77 -3.67 11.79
C ASP A 158 1.28 -3.49 13.25
N TYR A 159 0.75 -2.31 13.58
CA TYR A 159 0.17 -2.00 14.88
C TYR A 159 -1.33 -2.37 14.93
N GLY A 160 -1.65 -3.40 15.71
CA GLY A 160 -3.00 -3.96 15.84
C GLY A 160 -4.12 -2.92 16.07
N PRO A 161 -3.99 -1.97 17.01
CA PRO A 161 -5.01 -0.93 17.22
C PRO A 161 -5.25 -0.01 16.03
N SER A 162 -4.19 0.39 15.30
CA SER A 162 -4.31 1.18 14.07
C SER A 162 -5.07 0.38 13.00
N ARG A 163 -4.65 -0.87 12.78
CA ARG A 163 -5.28 -1.80 11.83
C ARG A 163 -6.77 -2.03 12.12
N HIS A 164 -7.09 -2.27 13.38
CA HIS A 164 -8.46 -2.53 13.82
C HIS A 164 -9.36 -1.31 13.61
N THR A 165 -8.90 -0.13 14.00
CA THR A 165 -9.63 1.14 13.80
C THR A 165 -9.85 1.42 12.32
N ALA A 166 -8.81 1.28 11.48
CA ALA A 166 -8.91 1.45 10.03
C ALA A 166 -9.95 0.49 9.42
N SER A 167 -9.89 -0.79 9.79
CA SER A 167 -10.76 -1.84 9.24
C SER A 167 -12.21 -1.64 9.65
N THR A 168 -12.43 -1.32 10.93
CA THR A 168 -13.78 -1.06 11.48
C THR A 168 -14.43 0.10 10.74
N HIS A 169 -13.73 1.22 10.60
CA HIS A 169 -14.27 2.38 9.90
C HIS A 169 -14.46 2.13 8.41
N LEU A 170 -13.53 1.42 7.75
CA LEU A 170 -13.66 1.08 6.32
C LEU A 170 -14.93 0.25 6.08
N ASN A 171 -15.14 -0.80 6.89
CA ASN A 171 -16.32 -1.68 6.80
C ASN A 171 -17.62 -0.93 7.11
N SER A 172 -17.60 -0.03 8.10
CA SER A 172 -18.79 0.79 8.43
C SER A 172 -19.12 1.81 7.33
N THR A 173 -18.10 2.35 6.65
CA THR A 173 -18.26 3.35 5.58
C THR A 173 -18.72 2.70 4.28
N PHE A 174 -18.20 1.51 3.98
CA PHE A 174 -18.48 0.76 2.75
C PHE A 174 -19.02 -0.66 3.04
N PRO A 175 -20.23 -0.79 3.59
CA PRO A 175 -20.79 -2.09 3.93
C PRO A 175 -21.14 -2.92 2.68
N GLY A 176 -20.96 -4.23 2.76
CA GLY A 176 -21.31 -5.17 1.71
C GLY A 176 -20.54 -4.94 0.40
N ALA A 177 -21.25 -4.89 -0.73
CA ALA A 177 -20.66 -4.70 -2.05
C ALA A 177 -20.05 -3.29 -2.29
N LYS A 178 -20.37 -2.32 -1.42
CA LYS A 178 -19.90 -0.93 -1.59
C LYS A 178 -18.39 -0.80 -1.53
N LEU A 179 -17.70 -1.67 -0.78
CA LEU A 179 -16.24 -1.65 -0.74
C LEU A 179 -15.65 -2.05 -2.09
N SER A 180 -16.21 -3.09 -2.73
CA SER A 180 -15.81 -3.50 -4.09
C SER A 180 -16.08 -2.40 -5.11
N GLU A 181 -17.21 -1.70 -5.02
CA GLU A 181 -17.53 -0.56 -5.89
C GLU A 181 -16.56 0.61 -5.68
N ALA A 182 -16.24 0.95 -4.44
CA ALA A 182 -15.28 2.00 -4.11
C ALA A 182 -13.86 1.65 -4.61
N ILE A 183 -13.43 0.39 -4.42
CA ILE A 183 -12.16 -0.12 -4.94
C ILE A 183 -12.14 -0.07 -6.48
N ALA A 184 -13.23 -0.43 -7.15
CA ALA A 184 -13.34 -0.33 -8.60
C ALA A 184 -13.26 1.13 -9.09
N PHE A 185 -13.93 2.04 -8.37
CA PHE A 185 -13.92 3.47 -8.67
C PHE A 185 -12.54 4.12 -8.49
N CYS A 186 -11.75 3.65 -7.52
CA CYS A 186 -10.39 4.14 -7.23
C CYS A 186 -9.27 3.24 -7.77
N LYS A 187 -9.59 2.32 -8.70
CA LYS A 187 -8.65 1.29 -9.18
C LYS A 187 -7.33 1.89 -9.66
N THR A 188 -7.40 2.95 -10.46
CA THR A 188 -6.22 3.60 -11.06
C THR A 188 -5.30 4.16 -9.97
N GLU A 189 -5.88 4.82 -8.97
CA GLU A 189 -5.14 5.45 -7.88
C GLU A 189 -4.55 4.42 -6.92
N ILE A 190 -5.28 3.33 -6.64
CA ILE A 190 -4.77 2.20 -5.85
C ILE A 190 -3.57 1.57 -6.55
N VAL A 191 -3.68 1.25 -7.85
CA VAL A 191 -2.57 0.63 -8.59
C VAL A 191 -1.36 1.55 -8.64
N ALA A 192 -1.54 2.83 -8.93
CA ALA A 192 -0.44 3.78 -8.99
C ALA A 192 0.30 3.92 -7.65
N LEU A 193 -0.44 3.97 -6.52
CA LEU A 193 0.17 3.97 -5.18
C LEU A 193 0.96 2.68 -4.91
N VAL A 194 0.39 1.52 -5.26
CA VAL A 194 1.05 0.22 -5.09
C VAL A 194 2.32 0.14 -5.91
N LEU A 195 2.30 0.60 -7.16
CA LEU A 195 3.49 0.67 -8.01
C LEU A 195 4.57 1.55 -7.38
N ASP A 196 4.22 2.80 -7.02
CA ASP A 196 5.18 3.75 -6.43
C ASP A 196 5.86 3.16 -5.16
N ASN A 197 5.09 2.49 -4.30
CA ASN A 197 5.62 1.93 -3.06
C ASN A 197 6.42 0.63 -3.23
N LEU A 198 6.07 -0.22 -4.19
CA LEU A 198 6.69 -1.55 -4.36
C LEU A 198 7.86 -1.58 -5.35
N ILE A 199 7.79 -0.76 -6.41
CA ILE A 199 8.84 -0.71 -7.44
C ILE A 199 9.62 0.61 -7.42
N GLY A 200 9.08 1.64 -6.77
CA GLY A 200 9.79 2.89 -6.52
C GLY A 200 10.78 2.78 -5.36
N ASN A 201 11.19 3.94 -4.84
CA ASN A 201 12.15 4.03 -3.74
C ASN A 201 11.53 4.79 -2.55
N PRO A 202 10.68 4.12 -1.74
CA PRO A 202 10.06 4.76 -0.58
C PRO A 202 11.09 5.30 0.42
N GLU A 203 12.24 4.61 0.54
CA GLU A 203 13.34 5.02 1.43
C GLU A 203 13.93 6.38 1.03
N ALA A 204 14.06 6.68 -0.26
CA ALA A 204 14.58 7.97 -0.72
C ALA A 204 13.72 9.16 -0.27
N ILE A 205 12.41 8.96 -0.13
CA ILE A 205 11.49 10.00 0.34
C ILE A 205 11.53 10.09 1.86
N LEU A 206 11.55 8.95 2.54
CA LEU A 206 11.68 8.84 4.00
C LEU A 206 13.04 9.36 4.51
N ASN A 207 14.10 9.31 3.69
CA ASN A 207 15.44 9.80 4.01
C ASN A 207 15.46 11.29 4.39
N LYS A 208 14.49 12.07 3.91
CA LYS A 208 14.37 13.50 4.28
C LYS A 208 13.65 13.73 5.60
N LYS A 209 13.02 12.70 6.18
CA LYS A 209 12.15 12.78 7.36
C LYS A 209 12.66 11.96 8.55
N ILE A 210 13.37 10.87 8.30
CA ILE A 210 13.84 9.91 9.30
C ILE A 210 15.35 9.81 9.22
N GLU A 211 16.04 10.32 10.23
CA GLU A 211 17.51 10.35 10.29
C GLU A 211 18.07 8.96 10.59
N ALA A 212 17.48 8.24 11.55
CA ALA A 212 17.91 6.90 11.96
C ALA A 212 17.70 5.88 10.82
N PRO A 213 18.76 5.16 10.37
CA PRO A 213 18.65 4.19 9.28
C PRO A 213 17.69 3.03 9.58
N GLU A 214 17.75 2.47 10.79
CA GLU A 214 16.91 1.34 11.20
C GLU A 214 15.43 1.72 11.23
N GLU A 215 15.09 2.90 11.79
CA GLU A 215 13.73 3.42 11.78
C GLU A 215 13.21 3.65 10.36
N ARG A 216 14.09 4.10 9.46
CA ARG A 216 13.76 4.34 8.05
C ARG A 216 13.48 3.02 7.31
N GLN A 217 14.29 2.00 7.56
CA GLN A 217 14.09 0.66 7.01
C GLN A 217 12.78 0.06 7.52
N ALA A 218 12.51 0.15 8.82
CA ALA A 218 11.25 -0.31 9.41
C ALA A 218 10.03 0.44 8.83
N ALA A 219 10.12 1.75 8.64
CA ALA A 219 9.07 2.54 8.02
C ALA A 219 8.85 2.14 6.55
N ALA A 220 9.92 1.92 5.78
CA ALA A 220 9.84 1.46 4.40
C ALA A 220 9.26 0.04 4.30
N ALA A 221 9.64 -0.87 5.20
CA ALA A 221 9.09 -2.21 5.30
C ALA A 221 7.57 -2.17 5.58
N ARG A 222 7.12 -1.30 6.50
CA ARG A 222 5.69 -1.10 6.78
C ARG A 222 4.91 -0.60 5.56
N VAL A 223 5.47 0.37 4.82
CA VAL A 223 4.85 0.87 3.57
C VAL A 223 4.75 -0.24 2.52
N ARG A 224 5.80 -1.06 2.35
CA ARG A 224 5.79 -2.19 1.42
C ARG A 224 4.76 -3.26 1.84
N ALA A 225 4.76 -3.67 3.11
CA ALA A 225 3.81 -4.65 3.63
C ALA A 225 2.36 -4.17 3.47
N GLY A 226 2.07 -2.91 3.84
CA GLY A 226 0.75 -2.31 3.66
C GLY A 226 0.33 -2.22 2.19
N SER A 227 1.26 -1.94 1.28
CA SER A 227 0.98 -1.86 -0.17
C SER A 227 0.72 -3.24 -0.78
N LEU A 228 1.42 -4.29 -0.31
CA LEU A 228 1.14 -5.68 -0.67
C LEU A 228 -0.24 -6.13 -0.15
N GLY A 229 -0.60 -5.73 1.07
CA GLY A 229 -1.94 -5.94 1.62
C GLY A 229 -3.02 -5.26 0.76
N ALA A 230 -2.84 -3.98 0.44
CA ALA A 230 -3.76 -3.24 -0.44
C ALA A 230 -3.88 -3.85 -1.84
N LEU A 231 -2.78 -4.37 -2.41
CA LEU A 231 -2.81 -5.16 -3.63
C LEU A 231 -3.65 -6.43 -3.46
N GLY A 232 -3.48 -7.15 -2.35
CA GLY A 232 -4.30 -8.32 -2.02
C GLY A 232 -5.79 -7.99 -1.89
N LEU A 233 -6.16 -6.84 -1.31
CA LEU A 233 -7.54 -6.35 -1.24
C LEU A 233 -8.09 -6.02 -2.62
N LEU A 234 -7.31 -5.33 -3.45
CA LEU A 234 -7.67 -5.00 -4.82
C LEU A 234 -7.95 -6.28 -5.63
N LEU A 235 -7.02 -7.24 -5.59
CA LEU A 235 -7.12 -8.51 -6.31
C LEU A 235 -8.35 -9.32 -5.90
N ARG A 236 -8.68 -9.32 -4.60
CA ARG A 236 -9.84 -10.04 -4.08
C ARG A 236 -11.18 -9.35 -4.36
N SER A 237 -11.20 -8.02 -4.26
CA SER A 237 -12.46 -7.27 -4.19
C SER A 237 -12.89 -6.70 -5.54
N LEU A 238 -11.96 -6.53 -6.48
CA LEU A 238 -12.26 -5.98 -7.80
C LEU A 238 -13.01 -7.05 -8.64
N PRO A 239 -14.17 -6.73 -9.23
CA PRO A 239 -14.95 -7.66 -10.04
C PRO A 239 -14.10 -8.38 -11.12
N PRO A 240 -14.30 -9.70 -11.36
CA PRO A 240 -13.48 -10.47 -12.29
C PRO A 240 -13.48 -9.98 -13.74
N HIS A 241 -14.58 -9.34 -14.18
CA HIS A 241 -14.71 -8.78 -15.53
C HIS A 241 -13.91 -7.51 -15.76
N LEU A 242 -13.42 -6.84 -14.69
CA LEU A 242 -12.62 -5.62 -14.83
C LEU A 242 -11.15 -5.98 -15.11
N PRO A 243 -10.56 -5.44 -16.19
CA PRO A 243 -9.20 -5.78 -16.57
C PRO A 243 -8.20 -5.18 -15.55
N LEU A 244 -7.20 -5.98 -15.21
CA LEU A 244 -6.13 -5.60 -14.29
C LEU A 244 -4.73 -5.88 -14.88
N ASP A 245 -4.64 -6.77 -15.89
CA ASP A 245 -3.40 -7.21 -16.53
C ASP A 245 -2.49 -6.05 -16.92
N ALA A 246 -2.97 -5.16 -17.78
CA ALA A 246 -2.20 -4.01 -18.26
C ALA A 246 -1.73 -3.08 -17.13
N ALA A 247 -2.55 -2.93 -16.09
CA ALA A 247 -2.24 -2.07 -14.95
C ALA A 247 -1.19 -2.70 -14.02
N LEU A 248 -1.13 -4.04 -13.93
CA LEU A 248 -0.13 -4.77 -13.14
C LEU A 248 1.13 -5.14 -13.92
N GLN A 249 1.15 -5.05 -15.26
CA GLN A 249 2.35 -5.36 -16.06
C GLN A 249 3.63 -4.65 -15.56
N PRO A 250 3.61 -3.36 -15.20
CA PRO A 250 4.79 -2.68 -14.65
C PRO A 250 5.29 -3.34 -13.35
N LEU A 251 4.39 -3.79 -12.48
CA LEU A 251 4.73 -4.49 -11.24
C LEU A 251 5.34 -5.87 -11.54
N LEU A 252 4.68 -6.64 -12.40
CA LEU A 252 5.07 -8.02 -12.72
C LEU A 252 6.39 -8.10 -13.51
N SER A 253 6.74 -7.04 -14.23
CA SER A 253 8.03 -6.94 -14.94
C SER A 253 9.16 -6.45 -14.04
N ALA A 254 8.87 -5.81 -12.91
CA ALA A 254 9.87 -5.18 -12.07
C ALA A 254 10.58 -6.19 -11.16
N ALA A 255 11.90 -6.30 -11.31
CA ALA A 255 12.74 -7.14 -10.44
C ALA A 255 12.62 -6.82 -8.93
N PRO A 256 12.47 -5.55 -8.48
CA PRO A 256 12.26 -5.24 -7.06
C PRO A 256 11.08 -5.97 -6.43
N PHE A 257 9.94 -6.07 -7.13
CA PHE A 257 8.75 -6.77 -6.63
C PHE A 257 9.03 -8.24 -6.33
N TRP A 258 9.73 -8.93 -7.24
CA TRP A 258 10.06 -10.34 -7.09
C TRP A 258 11.11 -10.62 -6.00
N LYS A 259 11.85 -9.61 -5.52
CA LYS A 259 12.79 -9.80 -4.41
C LYS A 259 12.12 -9.77 -3.03
N LEU A 260 10.88 -9.26 -2.95
CA LEU A 260 10.18 -9.06 -1.67
C LEU A 260 9.81 -10.37 -0.97
N HIS A 261 9.72 -11.50 -1.68
CA HIS A 261 9.48 -12.82 -1.06
C HIS A 261 10.58 -13.23 -0.07
N ALA A 262 11.79 -12.64 -0.20
CA ALA A 262 12.95 -12.91 0.63
C ALA A 262 13.42 -11.65 1.38
N HIS A 263 12.53 -10.67 1.57
CA HIS A 263 12.83 -9.45 2.32
C HIS A 263 13.23 -9.77 3.77
N GLU A 264 14.08 -8.95 4.39
CA GLU A 264 14.55 -9.15 5.77
C GLU A 264 13.40 -9.09 6.80
N ASP A 265 12.50 -8.12 6.63
CA ASP A 265 11.26 -7.99 7.41
C ASP A 265 10.23 -9.08 7.06
N HIS A 266 9.76 -9.82 8.07
CA HIS A 266 8.83 -10.92 7.90
C HIS A 266 7.40 -10.48 7.51
N HIS A 267 6.97 -9.27 7.88
CA HIS A 267 5.67 -8.74 7.47
C HIS A 267 5.63 -8.50 5.97
N VAL A 268 6.75 -8.05 5.38
CA VAL A 268 6.87 -7.89 3.92
C VAL A 268 6.78 -9.24 3.23
N ARG A 269 7.49 -10.27 3.75
CA ARG A 269 7.41 -11.62 3.18
C ARG A 269 6.00 -12.21 3.29
N ALA A 270 5.36 -12.11 4.46
CA ALA A 270 4.00 -12.60 4.67
C ALA A 270 3.01 -11.94 3.71
N ALA A 271 3.03 -10.60 3.64
CA ALA A 271 2.16 -9.84 2.75
C ALA A 271 2.43 -10.15 1.27
N TRP A 272 3.68 -10.46 0.90
CA TRP A 272 4.03 -10.84 -0.47
C TRP A 272 3.42 -12.18 -0.84
N PHE A 273 3.55 -13.20 0.01
CA PHE A 273 2.94 -14.51 -0.25
C PHE A 273 1.41 -14.44 -0.26
N GLU A 274 0.79 -13.63 0.60
CA GLU A 274 -0.66 -13.40 0.53
C GLU A 274 -1.06 -12.75 -0.80
N ALA A 275 -0.38 -11.69 -1.22
CA ALA A 275 -0.64 -11.01 -2.49
C ALA A 275 -0.42 -11.96 -3.70
N ALA A 276 0.64 -12.77 -3.67
CA ALA A 276 0.92 -13.79 -4.67
C ALA A 276 -0.21 -14.84 -4.75
N GLY A 277 -0.69 -15.33 -3.60
CA GLY A 277 -1.84 -16.23 -3.53
C GLY A 277 -3.09 -15.61 -4.17
N ARG A 278 -3.40 -14.34 -3.85
CA ARG A 278 -4.55 -13.63 -4.44
C ARG A 278 -4.40 -13.40 -5.94
N LEU A 279 -3.17 -13.17 -6.41
CA LEU A 279 -2.89 -13.05 -7.84
C LEU A 279 -3.14 -14.39 -8.56
N ILE A 280 -2.67 -15.49 -7.97
CA ILE A 280 -2.90 -16.85 -8.49
C ILE A 280 -4.40 -17.17 -8.51
N GLU A 281 -5.11 -16.91 -7.42
CA GLU A 281 -6.55 -17.15 -7.30
C GLU A 281 -7.36 -16.38 -8.35
N ARG A 282 -6.99 -15.12 -8.61
CA ARG A 282 -7.70 -14.24 -9.54
C ARG A 282 -7.41 -14.56 -11.01
N GLU A 283 -6.14 -14.76 -11.35
CA GLU A 283 -5.70 -14.84 -12.74
C GLU A 283 -5.57 -16.29 -13.23
N GLY A 284 -5.26 -17.23 -12.34
CA GLY A 284 -5.14 -18.65 -12.66
C GLY A 284 -4.20 -18.90 -13.83
N GLY A 285 -4.67 -19.65 -14.84
CA GLY A 285 -3.91 -19.97 -16.04
C GLY A 285 -3.52 -18.73 -16.89
N ARG A 286 -4.23 -17.60 -16.75
CA ARG A 286 -3.94 -16.38 -17.52
C ARG A 286 -2.58 -15.77 -17.20
N LEU A 287 -1.97 -16.14 -16.07
CA LEU A 287 -0.63 -15.72 -15.70
C LEU A 287 0.44 -16.23 -16.69
N GLY A 288 0.18 -17.36 -17.35
CA GLY A 288 1.14 -18.01 -18.25
C GLY A 288 2.39 -18.55 -17.54
N GLU A 289 3.20 -19.30 -18.28
CA GLU A 289 4.35 -20.03 -17.74
C GLU A 289 5.44 -19.11 -17.18
N ALA A 290 5.64 -17.93 -17.78
CA ALA A 290 6.69 -16.99 -17.35
C ALA A 290 6.43 -16.42 -15.95
N ILE A 291 5.22 -15.94 -15.68
CA ILE A 291 4.86 -15.40 -14.36
C ILE A 291 4.63 -16.55 -13.37
N GLY A 292 3.96 -17.61 -13.81
CA GLY A 292 3.77 -18.83 -13.04
C GLY A 292 5.08 -19.42 -12.51
N GLY A 293 6.10 -19.53 -13.38
CA GLY A 293 7.44 -20.00 -13.01
C GLY A 293 8.12 -19.13 -11.96
N ARG A 294 7.96 -17.79 -12.03
CA ARG A 294 8.49 -16.88 -11.00
C ARG A 294 7.77 -17.04 -9.66
N LEU A 295 6.45 -17.18 -9.67
CA LEU A 295 5.65 -17.42 -8.46
C LEU A 295 6.06 -18.75 -7.79
N SER A 296 6.12 -19.82 -8.58
CA SER A 296 6.57 -21.13 -8.15
C SER A 296 7.98 -21.08 -7.56
N ALA A 297 8.94 -20.43 -8.24
CA ALA A 297 10.29 -20.30 -7.74
C ALA A 297 10.36 -19.55 -6.39
N ALA A 298 9.59 -18.47 -6.24
CA ALA A 298 9.52 -17.70 -5.00
C ALA A 298 8.85 -18.51 -3.86
N ILE A 299 7.73 -19.18 -4.14
CA ILE A 299 7.02 -20.06 -3.20
C ILE A 299 7.89 -21.24 -2.80
N LEU A 300 8.77 -21.75 -3.65
CA LEU A 300 9.61 -22.92 -3.34
C LEU A 300 11.03 -22.57 -2.90
N ALA A 301 11.38 -21.29 -2.82
CA ALA A 301 12.74 -20.76 -2.62
C ALA A 301 13.51 -21.37 -1.43
N GLN A 302 13.72 -20.64 -0.32
CA GLN A 302 14.36 -21.16 0.90
C GLN A 302 13.30 -21.58 1.93
N PRO A 303 13.58 -22.48 2.88
CA PRO A 303 12.66 -22.75 3.99
C PRO A 303 12.23 -21.47 4.71
N GLU A 304 10.96 -21.38 5.08
CA GLU A 304 10.46 -20.30 5.94
C GLU A 304 10.14 -20.91 7.30
N ARG A 305 10.88 -20.46 8.32
CA ARG A 305 10.83 -21.02 9.68
C ARG A 305 9.92 -20.25 10.61
N ARG A 306 9.39 -19.12 10.14
CA ARG A 306 8.40 -18.34 10.89
C ARG A 306 7.00 -18.84 10.58
N PRO A 307 6.21 -19.27 11.59
CA PRO A 307 4.86 -19.78 11.37
C PRO A 307 3.94 -18.82 10.61
N ASP A 308 3.99 -17.52 10.94
CA ASP A 308 3.14 -16.50 10.33
C ASP A 308 3.36 -16.37 8.82
N VAL A 309 4.61 -16.49 8.37
CA VAL A 309 4.97 -16.42 6.95
C VAL A 309 4.79 -17.78 6.27
N ALA A 310 5.12 -18.87 6.95
CA ALA A 310 4.96 -20.22 6.44
C ALA A 310 3.49 -20.50 6.10
N ALA A 311 2.55 -20.10 6.97
CA ALA A 311 1.13 -20.32 6.77
C ALA A 311 0.61 -19.70 5.46
N VAL A 312 0.87 -18.42 5.24
CA VAL A 312 0.43 -17.71 4.03
C VAL A 312 1.17 -18.17 2.77
N ARG A 313 2.42 -18.60 2.90
CA ARG A 313 3.19 -19.19 1.79
C ARG A 313 2.61 -20.52 1.34
N TRP A 314 2.24 -21.38 2.28
CA TRP A 314 1.60 -22.64 1.98
C TRP A 314 0.19 -22.45 1.41
N ALA A 315 -0.57 -21.48 1.91
CA ALA A 315 -1.84 -21.09 1.30
C ALA A 315 -1.66 -20.67 -0.18
N ALA A 316 -0.63 -19.88 -0.49
CA ALA A 316 -0.30 -19.52 -1.87
C ALA A 316 0.07 -20.72 -2.74
N LEU A 317 0.81 -21.69 -2.18
CA LEU A 317 1.11 -22.95 -2.87
C LEU A 317 -0.16 -23.77 -3.15
N LEU A 318 -1.06 -23.90 -2.18
CA LEU A 318 -2.33 -24.61 -2.39
C LEU A 318 -3.19 -23.95 -3.47
N LEU A 319 -3.19 -22.61 -3.54
CA LEU A 319 -3.84 -21.88 -4.63
C LEU A 319 -3.15 -22.16 -5.97
N MET A 320 -1.82 -22.25 -6.01
CA MET A 320 -1.08 -22.63 -7.21
C MET A 320 -1.48 -24.02 -7.71
N LEU A 321 -1.61 -25.02 -6.83
CA LEU A 321 -2.02 -26.39 -7.17
C LEU A 321 -3.47 -26.49 -7.70
N ARG A 322 -4.27 -25.43 -7.57
CA ARG A 322 -5.62 -25.35 -8.17
C ARG A 322 -5.60 -24.94 -9.64
N VAL A 323 -4.52 -24.34 -10.12
CA VAL A 323 -4.34 -23.97 -11.53
C VAL A 323 -4.11 -25.23 -12.35
N GLU A 324 -4.88 -25.45 -13.42
CA GLU A 324 -4.84 -26.70 -14.19
C GLU A 324 -3.43 -27.06 -14.71
N GLU A 325 -2.66 -26.06 -15.13
CA GLU A 325 -1.32 -26.24 -15.72
C GLU A 325 -0.17 -25.90 -14.75
N TRP A 326 -0.39 -25.92 -13.44
CA TRP A 326 0.61 -25.53 -12.43
C TRP A 326 1.92 -26.31 -12.54
N GLN A 327 1.88 -27.54 -13.06
CA GLN A 327 3.05 -28.40 -13.24
C GLN A 327 4.07 -27.76 -14.19
N LYS A 328 3.61 -26.98 -15.18
CA LYS A 328 4.47 -26.21 -16.09
C LYS A 328 5.21 -25.09 -15.38
N TRP A 329 4.71 -24.63 -14.23
CA TRP A 329 5.33 -23.57 -13.43
C TRP A 329 6.44 -24.12 -12.52
N VAL A 330 6.45 -25.42 -12.23
CA VAL A 330 7.41 -26.04 -11.30
C VAL A 330 8.56 -26.67 -12.08
N GLN A 331 9.66 -25.93 -12.20
CA GLN A 331 10.88 -26.42 -12.86
C GLN A 331 11.60 -27.52 -12.06
N LYS A 332 11.51 -27.49 -10.73
CA LYS A 332 12.20 -28.41 -9.81
C LYS A 332 11.19 -29.07 -8.86
N LYS A 333 10.58 -30.16 -9.32
CA LYS A 333 9.54 -30.90 -8.58
C LYS A 333 10.04 -31.44 -7.23
N ASP A 334 11.31 -31.81 -7.16
CA ASP A 334 12.00 -32.26 -5.95
C ASP A 334 12.01 -31.20 -4.84
N LEU A 335 12.08 -29.91 -5.20
CA LEU A 335 12.04 -28.83 -4.22
C LEU A 335 10.70 -28.76 -3.51
N LEU A 336 9.58 -29.00 -4.20
CA LEU A 336 8.25 -29.03 -3.57
C LEU A 336 8.21 -30.08 -2.46
N VAL A 337 8.67 -31.30 -2.76
CA VAL A 337 8.75 -32.39 -1.79
C VAL A 337 9.70 -32.04 -0.65
N LYS A 338 10.89 -31.50 -0.95
CA LYS A 338 11.86 -31.11 0.07
C LYS A 338 11.31 -30.06 1.04
N ARG A 339 10.56 -29.07 0.55
CA ARG A 339 9.94 -28.03 1.39
C ARG A 339 8.83 -28.58 2.26
N LEU A 340 8.05 -29.53 1.72
CA LEU A 340 7.02 -30.24 2.46
C LEU A 340 7.62 -31.02 3.62
N LEU A 341 8.60 -31.88 3.35
CA LEU A 341 9.27 -32.68 4.37
C LEU A 341 9.91 -31.79 5.44
N ASP A 342 10.65 -30.76 5.05
CA ASP A 342 11.27 -29.80 5.98
C ASP A 342 10.24 -29.13 6.90
N THR A 343 9.05 -28.79 6.40
CA THR A 343 8.00 -28.20 7.25
C THR A 343 7.45 -29.20 8.25
N ILE A 344 7.21 -30.45 7.84
CA ILE A 344 6.66 -31.49 8.71
C ILE A 344 7.70 -31.93 9.75
N GLU A 345 8.95 -32.18 9.33
CA GLU A 345 10.05 -32.63 10.20
C GLU A 345 10.34 -31.64 11.34
N ASN A 346 9.98 -30.36 11.16
CA ASN A 346 10.16 -29.32 12.16
C ASN A 346 8.84 -28.93 12.85
N GLY A 347 7.84 -29.83 12.88
CA GLY A 347 6.58 -29.65 13.59
C GLY A 347 5.78 -28.44 13.11
N ALA A 348 5.83 -28.15 11.80
CA ALA A 348 5.28 -26.94 11.18
C ALA A 348 5.69 -25.63 11.90
N TRP A 349 6.89 -25.65 12.50
CA TRP A 349 7.50 -24.53 13.22
C TRP A 349 6.67 -24.01 14.41
N GLY A 350 5.79 -24.84 14.98
CA GLY A 350 4.96 -24.50 16.14
C GLY A 350 3.48 -24.23 15.82
N ASP A 351 3.04 -24.43 14.58
CA ASP A 351 1.64 -24.40 14.18
C ASP A 351 1.20 -25.78 13.64
N ALA A 352 0.85 -26.70 14.53
CA ALA A 352 0.45 -28.06 14.14
C ALA A 352 -0.82 -28.09 13.27
N SER A 353 -1.73 -27.12 13.43
CA SER A 353 -2.92 -26.98 12.58
C SER A 353 -2.53 -26.79 11.12
N LEU A 354 -1.42 -26.08 10.86
CA LEU A 354 -0.93 -25.83 9.52
C LEU A 354 -0.65 -27.14 8.75
N ALA A 355 -0.07 -28.14 9.41
CA ALA A 355 0.18 -29.45 8.78
C ALA A 355 -1.15 -30.14 8.40
N GLY A 356 -2.15 -30.11 9.29
CA GLY A 356 -3.48 -30.66 9.03
C GLY A 356 -4.22 -29.99 7.88
N ASP A 357 -4.09 -28.66 7.76
CA ASP A 357 -4.76 -27.87 6.73
C ASP A 357 -4.10 -28.00 5.34
N ILE A 358 -2.78 -28.22 5.29
CA ILE A 358 -2.02 -28.28 4.04
C ILE A 358 -1.91 -29.68 3.47
N LEU A 359 -1.63 -30.68 4.32
CA LEU A 359 -1.18 -31.98 3.83
C LEU A 359 -2.23 -32.69 2.97
N PRO A 360 -3.50 -32.82 3.40
CA PRO A 360 -4.51 -33.49 2.60
C PRO A 360 -4.73 -32.87 1.21
N PRO A 361 -4.97 -31.55 1.05
CA PRO A 361 -5.19 -30.97 -0.27
C PRO A 361 -3.92 -31.00 -1.14
N LEU A 362 -2.74 -30.89 -0.54
CA LEU A 362 -1.48 -30.99 -1.28
C LEU A 362 -1.26 -32.39 -1.84
N LEU A 363 -1.35 -33.42 -1.01
CA LEU A 363 -1.15 -34.82 -1.44
C LEU A 363 -2.17 -35.24 -2.50
N ALA A 364 -3.41 -34.76 -2.38
CA ALA A 364 -4.46 -35.01 -3.36
C ALA A 364 -4.17 -34.41 -4.75
N ARG A 365 -3.36 -33.34 -4.81
CA ARG A 365 -3.01 -32.62 -6.05
C ARG A 365 -1.63 -32.95 -6.59
N LEU A 366 -0.81 -33.71 -5.85
CA LEU A 366 0.49 -34.13 -6.35
C LEU A 366 0.33 -35.06 -7.58
N PRO A 367 1.13 -34.85 -8.63
CA PRO A 367 1.17 -35.73 -9.79
C PRO A 367 1.50 -37.18 -9.38
N GLU A 368 1.02 -38.16 -10.14
CA GLU A 368 1.28 -39.59 -9.85
C GLU A 368 2.78 -39.92 -9.82
N ASP A 369 3.57 -39.30 -10.70
CA ASP A 369 5.03 -39.46 -10.72
C ASP A 369 5.72 -38.92 -9.47
N MET A 370 5.06 -38.05 -8.70
CA MET A 370 5.55 -37.55 -7.43
C MET A 370 5.05 -38.36 -6.22
N ARG A 371 4.02 -39.19 -6.38
CA ARG A 371 3.41 -39.99 -5.30
C ARG A 371 4.08 -41.36 -5.16
N SER A 372 5.37 -41.36 -4.84
CA SER A 372 6.17 -42.60 -4.71
C SER A 372 6.11 -43.22 -3.30
N LYS A 373 6.50 -44.50 -3.18
CA LYS A 373 6.61 -45.19 -1.88
C LYS A 373 7.63 -44.50 -0.96
N GLU A 374 8.70 -43.99 -1.54
CA GLU A 374 9.75 -43.24 -0.85
C GLU A 374 9.19 -41.96 -0.24
N LEU A 375 8.38 -41.20 -1.00
CA LEU A 375 7.71 -40.00 -0.48
C LEU A 375 6.87 -40.34 0.77
N TYR A 376 6.00 -41.34 0.69
CA TYR A 376 5.13 -41.69 1.83
C TYR A 376 5.92 -42.18 3.04
N ARG A 377 7.00 -42.94 2.84
CA ARG A 377 7.91 -43.35 3.90
C ARG A 377 8.56 -42.14 4.58
N ASP A 378 9.09 -41.22 3.78
CA ASP A 378 9.81 -40.05 4.27
C ASP A 378 8.83 -39.08 4.97
N LEU A 379 7.61 -38.92 4.45
CA LEU A 379 6.54 -38.15 5.09
C LEU A 379 6.12 -38.75 6.44
N THR A 380 6.00 -40.08 6.51
CA THR A 380 5.68 -40.77 7.77
C THR A 380 6.79 -40.57 8.79
N ARG A 381 8.07 -40.69 8.38
CA ARG A 381 9.21 -40.42 9.25
C ARG A 381 9.23 -38.97 9.73
N ALA A 382 8.92 -38.02 8.85
CA ALA A 382 8.83 -36.61 9.18
C ALA A 382 7.78 -36.34 10.26
N LEU A 383 6.58 -36.92 10.13
CA LEU A 383 5.48 -36.82 11.10
C LEU A 383 5.80 -37.43 12.47
N PHE A 384 6.74 -38.39 12.55
CA PHE A 384 7.22 -38.93 13.83
C PHE A 384 8.35 -38.09 14.45
N THR A 385 9.01 -37.25 13.65
CA THR A 385 10.17 -36.46 14.08
C THR A 385 9.75 -35.10 14.60
N GLY A 386 8.90 -34.40 13.86
CA GLY A 386 8.30 -33.12 14.24
C GLY A 386 7.05 -33.32 15.05
#